data_AF-A0A9W2YQY5-F1
#
_entry.id   AF-A0A9W2YQY5-F1
#
_cell.length_a   1.000
_cell.length_b   1.000
_cell.length_c   1.000
_cell.angle_alpha   90.00
_cell.angle_beta   90.00
_cell.angle_gamma   90.00
#
_symmetry.space_group_name_H-M   'P 1'
#
loop_
_entity.id
_entity.type
_entity.pdbx_description
1 polymer ?
#
loop_
_entity_poly.entity_id
_entity_poly.type
_entity_poly.pdbx_seq_one_letter_code
_entity_poly.pdbx_strand_id
1 'polypeptide(L)'
;MCDTKTDGGGWIIFQKRINGKVDFYRGWKEYRNGFGDFNIGEFYLGNENTFDRDNDKKSWNCAQHYSGAWWYNNCHPYSLNGKWGSKTLGQGLHWYSLTGPENSVSFSEMKLRERK
;
A
#
# COMPACT_ATOMS: atom_id res chain seq x y z
N MET A 1 9.49 1.23 12.52
CA MET A 1 8.60 1.92 13.47
C MET A 1 7.79 0.86 14.22
N CYS A 2 7.55 1.04 15.51
CA CYS A 2 6.85 0.05 16.33
C CYS A 2 5.57 0.63 16.92
N ASP A 3 4.51 -0.17 16.92
CA ASP A 3 3.30 0.10 17.69
C ASP A 3 3.33 -0.72 18.99
N THR A 4 3.44 0.00 20.09
CA THR A 4 3.58 -0.54 21.45
C THR A 4 2.26 -0.48 22.23
N LYS A 5 1.17 -0.02 21.62
CA LYS A 5 -0.10 0.26 22.30
C LYS A 5 -1.24 -0.65 21.84
N THR A 6 -1.46 -0.79 20.53
CA THR A 6 -2.58 -1.59 20.02
C THR A 6 -2.39 -3.06 20.38
N ASP A 7 -3.45 -3.69 20.91
CA ASP A 7 -3.48 -5.12 21.28
C ASP A 7 -2.28 -5.61 22.10
N GLY A 8 -1.81 -4.78 23.04
CA GLY A 8 -0.66 -5.11 23.90
C GLY A 8 0.72 -4.88 23.25
N GLY A 9 0.77 -4.25 22.08
CA GLY A 9 2.00 -3.83 21.43
C GLY A 9 2.82 -4.95 20.79
N GLY A 10 4.08 -4.66 20.48
CA GLY A 10 4.99 -5.59 19.80
C GLY A 10 4.77 -5.67 18.29
N TRP A 11 4.07 -4.70 17.71
CA TRP A 11 3.79 -4.63 16.28
C TRP A 11 4.90 -3.88 15.54
N ILE A 12 5.40 -4.47 14.47
CA ILE A 12 6.26 -3.80 13.50
C ILE A 12 5.37 -3.24 12.39
N ILE A 13 5.38 -1.92 12.24
CA ILE A 13 4.68 -1.25 11.14
C ILE A 13 5.60 -1.26 9.92
N PHE A 14 5.12 -1.82 8.81
CA PHE A 14 5.88 -1.91 7.56
C PHE A 14 5.29 -1.07 6.43
N GLN A 15 4.06 -0.57 6.59
CA GLN A 15 3.47 0.44 5.71
C GLN A 15 2.63 1.39 6.55
N LYS A 16 2.74 2.69 6.27
CA LYS A 16 1.86 3.71 6.85
C LYS A 16 1.52 4.79 5.82
N ARG A 17 0.23 5.16 5.76
CA ARG A 17 -0.32 6.25 4.93
C ARG A 17 -1.22 7.10 5.82
N ILE A 18 -1.01 8.41 5.84
CA ILE A 18 -1.68 9.32 6.79
C ILE A 18 -1.98 10.71 6.22
N ASN A 19 -1.28 11.17 5.18
CA ASN A 19 -1.41 12.54 4.68
C ASN A 19 -1.14 12.73 3.18
N GLY A 20 -0.71 11.70 2.45
CA GLY A 20 -0.43 11.77 1.02
C GLY A 20 0.83 12.55 0.65
N LYS A 21 1.76 12.78 1.59
CA LYS A 21 3.03 13.46 1.32
C LYS A 21 4.03 12.59 0.57
N VAL A 22 3.88 11.27 0.63
CA VAL A 22 4.74 10.32 -0.07
C VAL A 22 3.96 9.70 -1.24
N ASP A 23 4.52 9.84 -2.44
CA ASP A 23 4.02 9.13 -3.61
C ASP A 23 4.34 7.63 -3.49
N PHE A 24 3.35 6.78 -3.75
CA PHE A 24 3.48 5.32 -3.76
C PHE A 24 3.47 4.76 -5.19
N TYR A 25 3.31 5.59 -6.23
CA TYR A 25 3.50 5.17 -7.62
C TYR A 25 4.99 5.13 -7.98
N ARG A 26 5.68 4.09 -7.47
CA ARG A 26 7.14 3.93 -7.55
C ARG A 26 7.55 2.60 -8.18
N GLY A 27 8.75 2.59 -8.74
CA GLY A 27 9.32 1.42 -9.40
C GLY A 27 9.85 0.36 -8.43
N TRP A 28 10.29 -0.76 -8.97
CA TRP A 28 10.70 -1.97 -8.26
C TRP A 28 11.81 -1.72 -7.27
N LYS A 29 12.84 -1.00 -7.71
CA LYS A 29 14.02 -0.76 -6.88
C LYS A 29 13.65 -0.01 -5.60
N GLU A 30 12.70 0.90 -5.67
CA GLU A 30 12.25 1.68 -4.51
C GLU A 30 11.37 0.85 -3.58
N TYR A 31 10.40 0.10 -4.11
CA TYR A 31 9.62 -0.82 -3.30
C TYR A 31 10.46 -1.95 -2.70
N ARG A 32 11.53 -2.40 -3.36
CA ARG A 32 12.44 -3.39 -2.78
C ARG A 32 13.23 -2.82 -1.62
N ASN A 33 13.74 -1.59 -1.79
CA ASN A 33 14.62 -0.95 -0.81
C ASN A 33 13.85 -0.23 0.31
N GLY A 34 12.56 -0.01 0.12
CA GLY A 34 11.75 0.87 0.95
C GLY A 34 11.88 2.33 0.55
N PHE A 35 10.88 3.13 0.92
CA PHE A 35 10.81 4.56 0.64
C PHE A 35 9.91 5.30 1.64
N GLY A 36 9.95 6.64 1.57
CA GLY A 36 9.27 7.52 2.52
C GLY A 36 10.15 7.86 3.72
N ASP A 37 9.53 8.46 4.74
CA ASP A 37 10.24 8.93 5.93
C ASP A 37 9.38 8.73 7.18
N PHE A 38 9.97 8.08 8.18
CA PHE A 38 9.32 7.83 9.46
C PHE A 38 8.92 9.12 10.17
N ASN A 39 9.66 10.22 9.99
CA ASN A 39 9.41 11.51 10.63
C ASN A 39 8.16 12.20 10.08
N ILE A 40 7.82 11.98 8.80
CA ILE A 40 6.61 12.55 8.18
C ILE A 40 5.41 11.61 8.27
N GLY A 41 5.62 10.39 8.79
CA GLY A 41 4.58 9.42 9.09
C GLY A 41 4.09 8.58 7.91
N GLU A 42 4.72 8.70 6.73
CA GLU A 42 4.41 7.87 5.56
C GLU A 42 5.65 7.18 5.04
N PHE A 43 5.57 5.85 4.95
CA PHE A 43 6.69 5.03 4.51
C PHE A 43 6.23 3.64 4.09
N TYR A 44 7.09 2.98 3.34
CA TYR A 44 7.03 1.56 3.01
C TYR A 44 8.39 0.93 3.30
N LEU A 45 8.41 -0.14 4.10
CA LEU A 45 9.67 -0.79 4.51
C LEU A 45 10.31 -1.62 3.39
N GLY A 46 9.49 -2.14 2.48
CA GLY A 46 9.92 -2.77 1.24
C GLY A 46 9.40 -4.21 1.03
N ASN A 47 9.21 -4.62 -0.23
CA ASN A 47 8.89 -6.00 -0.68
C ASN A 47 9.29 -6.20 -2.16
N GLU A 48 9.27 -7.44 -2.65
CA GLU A 48 9.75 -7.84 -3.98
C GLU A 48 8.84 -7.55 -5.21
N ASN A 49 7.61 -7.02 -5.09
CA ASN A 49 6.64 -6.87 -6.19
C ASN A 49 6.25 -5.41 -6.53
N THR A 50 6.20 -5.02 -7.82
CA THR A 50 5.86 -3.65 -8.34
C THR A 50 5.37 -3.59 -9.80
N PHE A 51 4.98 -2.40 -10.29
CA PHE A 51 4.48 -2.19 -11.66
C PHE A 51 5.46 -2.48 -12.79
N ASP A 52 6.76 -2.26 -12.59
CA ASP A 52 7.83 -2.57 -13.55
C ASP A 52 8.27 -4.04 -13.48
N ARG A 53 7.58 -4.87 -12.67
CA ARG A 53 7.65 -6.33 -12.66
C ARG A 53 6.25 -6.93 -12.65
N ASP A 54 5.70 -7.12 -13.84
CA ASP A 54 4.38 -7.71 -14.02
C ASP A 54 4.40 -9.20 -13.63
N ASN A 55 4.02 -9.46 -12.38
CA ASN A 55 3.86 -10.79 -11.81
C ASN A 55 2.37 -11.14 -11.61
N ASP A 56 1.46 -10.37 -12.21
CA ASP A 56 0.02 -10.63 -12.11
C ASP A 56 -0.44 -11.64 -13.19
N LYS A 57 -1.71 -12.08 -13.13
CA LYS A 57 -2.24 -13.13 -14.03
C LYS A 57 -2.97 -12.55 -15.25
N LYS A 58 -2.81 -11.26 -15.55
CA LYS A 58 -3.46 -10.59 -16.69
C LYS A 58 -2.53 -10.43 -17.86
N SER A 59 -3.15 -10.20 -19.01
CA SER A 59 -2.46 -9.81 -20.24
C SER A 59 -2.09 -8.33 -20.26
N TRP A 60 -2.47 -7.58 -19.23
CA TRP A 60 -2.14 -6.18 -19.02
C TRP A 60 -1.60 -5.99 -17.61
N ASN A 61 -0.97 -4.85 -17.36
CA ASN A 61 -0.33 -4.59 -16.08
C ASN A 61 -1.29 -3.90 -15.10
N CYS A 62 -1.73 -4.63 -14.07
CA CYS A 62 -2.67 -4.10 -13.09
C CYS A 62 -2.09 -2.91 -12.30
N ALA A 63 -0.80 -2.96 -11.97
CA ALA A 63 -0.14 -1.92 -11.18
C ALA A 63 -0.02 -0.60 -11.96
N GLN A 64 0.17 -0.66 -13.28
CA GLN A 64 0.13 0.52 -14.15
C GLN A 64 -1.28 1.13 -14.21
N HIS A 65 -2.32 0.29 -14.30
CA HIS A 65 -3.70 0.77 -14.43
C HIS A 65 -4.29 1.30 -13.12
N TYR A 66 -3.99 0.62 -12.00
CA TYR A 66 -4.59 0.90 -10.70
C TYR A 66 -3.67 1.62 -9.71
N SER A 67 -2.45 1.99 -10.14
CA SER A 67 -1.50 2.77 -9.36
C SER A 67 -0.98 2.10 -8.08
N GLY A 68 0.33 2.18 -7.91
CA GLY A 68 1.06 1.65 -6.76
C GLY A 68 1.34 0.15 -6.92
N ALA A 69 2.16 -0.39 -6.04
CA ALA A 69 2.44 -1.81 -6.01
C ALA A 69 1.55 -2.53 -5.01
N TRP A 70 1.04 -3.69 -5.41
CA TRP A 70 0.26 -4.57 -4.55
C TRP A 70 0.47 -6.03 -4.94
N TRP A 71 -0.04 -6.95 -4.13
CA TRP A 71 -0.14 -8.36 -4.49
C TRP A 71 -1.30 -8.58 -5.46
N TYR A 72 -1.11 -8.13 -6.70
CA TYR A 72 -2.10 -8.24 -7.76
C TYR A 72 -2.26 -9.70 -8.24
N ASN A 73 -3.49 -10.08 -8.57
CA ASN A 73 -3.81 -11.38 -9.17
C ASN A 73 -4.76 -11.19 -10.36
N ASN A 74 -6.06 -11.03 -10.09
CA ASN A 74 -7.02 -10.45 -11.04
C ASN A 74 -7.13 -8.95 -10.75
N CYS A 75 -6.00 -8.25 -10.85
CA CYS A 75 -5.79 -6.95 -10.22
C CYS A 75 -6.12 -7.03 -8.72
N HIS A 76 -7.16 -6.35 -8.22
CA HIS A 76 -7.45 -6.37 -6.79
C HIS A 76 -8.88 -5.88 -6.47
N PRO A 77 -9.45 -6.33 -5.34
CA PRO A 77 -10.60 -5.69 -4.70
C PRO A 77 -10.22 -4.71 -3.56
N TYR A 78 -8.92 -4.59 -3.28
CA TYR A 78 -8.36 -3.71 -2.26
C TYR A 78 -6.91 -3.36 -2.61
N SER A 79 -6.51 -2.11 -2.42
CA SER A 79 -5.13 -1.68 -2.55
C SER A 79 -4.89 -0.54 -1.58
N LEU A 80 -3.97 -0.71 -0.62
CA LEU A 80 -3.60 0.34 0.34
C LEU A 80 -2.41 1.18 -0.12
N ASN A 81 -1.85 0.82 -1.27
CA ASN A 81 -0.69 1.49 -1.88
C ASN A 81 -1.08 2.36 -3.09
N GLY A 82 -2.38 2.49 -3.37
CA GLY A 82 -2.89 3.37 -4.42
C GLY A 82 -2.58 4.85 -4.18
N LYS A 83 -3.03 5.67 -5.14
CA LYS A 83 -2.88 7.11 -5.15
C LYS A 83 -3.74 7.76 -4.07
N TRP A 84 -3.12 8.62 -3.27
CA TRP A 84 -3.80 9.28 -2.15
C TRP A 84 -4.97 10.14 -2.61
N GLY A 85 -6.14 9.92 -2.00
CA GLY A 85 -7.35 10.68 -2.27
C GLY A 85 -7.92 10.54 -3.69
N SER A 86 -7.45 9.57 -4.48
CA SER A 86 -7.98 9.34 -5.82
C SER A 86 -9.46 8.95 -5.74
N LYS A 87 -10.25 9.54 -6.66
CA LYS A 87 -11.66 9.18 -6.91
C LYS A 87 -11.84 8.29 -8.15
N THR A 88 -10.74 7.95 -8.81
CA THR A 88 -10.76 7.07 -9.97
C THR A 88 -10.89 5.62 -9.51
N LEU A 89 -11.79 4.88 -10.15
CA LEU A 89 -12.11 3.50 -9.85
C LEU A 89 -10.85 2.65 -9.62
N GLY A 90 -10.69 2.10 -8.42
CA GLY A 90 -9.59 1.21 -8.05
C GLY A 90 -8.21 1.87 -7.95
N GLN A 91 -8.05 3.17 -8.22
CA GLN A 91 -6.75 3.85 -8.14
C GLN A 91 -6.42 4.40 -6.75
N GLY A 92 -7.42 4.50 -5.87
CA GLY A 92 -7.30 5.04 -4.52
C GLY A 92 -6.70 4.06 -3.50
N LEU A 93 -6.47 4.53 -2.27
CA LEU A 93 -6.23 3.63 -1.13
C LEU A 93 -7.57 3.07 -0.68
N HIS A 94 -7.96 1.90 -1.12
CA HIS A 94 -9.34 1.44 -0.91
C HIS A 94 -9.41 0.01 -0.42
N TRP A 95 -10.55 -0.28 0.17
CA TRP A 95 -11.00 -1.61 0.48
C TRP A 95 -12.49 -1.65 0.12
N TYR A 96 -12.87 -2.34 -0.96
CA TYR A 96 -14.19 -2.14 -1.57
C TYR A 96 -15.36 -2.31 -0.60
N SER A 97 -15.28 -3.24 0.36
CA SER A 97 -16.33 -3.44 1.36
C SER A 97 -16.43 -2.33 2.41
N LEU A 98 -15.43 -1.44 2.51
CA LEU A 98 -15.40 -0.31 3.45
C LEU A 98 -15.64 1.02 2.74
N THR A 99 -14.95 1.27 1.63
CA THR A 99 -14.94 2.57 0.94
C THR A 99 -15.82 2.60 -0.30
N GLY A 100 -16.25 1.44 -0.80
CA GLY A 100 -16.68 1.30 -2.18
C GLY A 100 -15.49 1.41 -3.16
N PRO A 101 -15.75 1.37 -4.48
CA PRO A 101 -14.68 1.18 -5.45
C PRO A 101 -14.03 2.48 -5.95
N GLU A 102 -14.62 3.63 -5.64
CA GLU A 102 -14.11 4.95 -6.06
C GLU A 102 -13.52 5.77 -4.91
N ASN A 103 -13.82 5.46 -3.65
CA ASN A 103 -13.33 6.26 -2.53
C ASN A 103 -12.04 5.69 -1.94
N SER A 104 -11.25 6.57 -1.35
CA SER A 104 -10.06 6.21 -0.58
C SER A 104 -10.30 6.32 0.93
N VAL A 105 -9.63 5.49 1.72
CA VAL A 105 -9.44 5.72 3.14
C VAL A 105 -8.56 6.95 3.38
N SER A 106 -8.76 7.63 4.50
CA SER A 106 -7.92 8.75 4.95
C SER A 106 -6.73 8.31 5.81
N PHE A 107 -6.59 7.02 6.09
CA PHE A 107 -5.51 6.42 6.87
C PHE A 107 -5.40 4.94 6.53
N SER A 108 -4.17 4.44 6.39
CA SER A 108 -3.90 3.00 6.37
C SER A 108 -2.61 2.68 7.11
N GLU A 109 -2.60 1.56 7.83
CA GLU A 109 -1.40 1.04 8.49
C GLU A 109 -1.40 -0.48 8.36
N MET A 110 -0.29 -1.04 7.88
CA MET A 110 -0.07 -2.49 7.86
C MET A 110 1.03 -2.84 8.85
N LYS A 111 0.73 -3.81 9.72
CA LYS A 111 1.62 -4.23 10.80
C LYS A 111 1.66 -5.74 10.95
N LEU A 112 2.81 -6.23 11.39
CA LEU A 112 3.08 -7.64 11.67
C LEU A 112 3.63 -7.82 13.07
N ARG A 113 3.35 -8.95 13.69
CA ARG A 113 3.84 -9.35 15.00
C ARG A 113 4.01 -10.86 15.02
N GLU A 114 4.99 -11.34 15.75
CA GLU A 114 5.20 -12.77 15.98
C GLU A 114 3.96 -13.39 16.63
N ARG A 115 3.54 -14.55 16.11
CA ARG A 115 2.47 -15.32 16.74
C ARG A 115 3.08 -16.11 17.88
N LYS A 116 2.57 -15.89 19.09
CA LYS A 116 2.90 -16.71 20.27
C LYS A 116 2.34 -18.12 20.13
#